data_AF-A0A257MA16-F1
#
_entry.id   AF-A0A257MA16-F1
#
_cell.length_a   1.000
_cell.length_b   1.000
_cell.length_c   1.000
_cell.angle_alpha   90.00
_cell.angle_beta   90.00
_cell.angle_gamma   90.00
#
_symmetry.space_group_name_H-M   'P 1'
#
loop_
_entity.id
_entity.type
_entity.pdbx_description
1 polymer ?
#
loop_
_entity_poly.entity_id
_entity_poly.type
_entity_poly.pdbx_seq_one_letter_code
_entity_poly.pdbx_strand_id
1 'polypeptide(L)'
;MTILSIGALGRRIRRLEDFHLAGRGIKLVFLTGTFCASIIGASATLGMAGLGFSSGLPGAWWMLSGTAGMLLLAVFFAEKVRSTGCYTLPELVGRFYGQRARIAAAMLVVISWIGVIAVQIVASGKVLGAVFGGDETIFMAVCTAVFVLYTVHGGQGSVIRTDLVQLMIILAGMIILFSRGLEAVGPGLLLEQSFPTSAQMGGWEVLAMLAVVGSAYLVGPDMYRNAGSCRLSISGRTGYVFSIALRSQP
;
A
#
# COMPACT_ATOMS: atom_id res chain seq x y z
N MET A 1 0.76 20.21 12.07
CA MET A 1 0.47 21.59 11.60
C MET A 1 0.40 21.67 10.08
N THR A 2 1.38 21.16 9.33
CA THR A 2 1.37 21.11 7.85
C THR A 2 0.16 20.40 7.23
N ILE A 3 -0.31 19.31 7.84
CA ILE A 3 -1.46 18.52 7.35
C ILE A 3 -2.79 19.29 7.47
N LEU A 4 -2.98 20.03 8.57
CA LEU A 4 -4.16 20.89 8.80
C LEU A 4 -4.19 22.09 7.84
N SER A 5 -3.03 22.68 7.54
CA SER A 5 -2.90 23.79 6.59
C SER A 5 -3.23 23.37 5.16
N ILE A 6 -2.85 22.16 4.76
CA ILE A 6 -3.11 21.64 3.40
C ILE A 6 -4.56 21.17 3.26
N GLY A 7 -5.15 20.59 4.31
CA GLY A 7 -6.57 20.22 4.34
C GLY A 7 -7.52 21.42 4.26
N ALA A 8 -7.17 22.54 4.90
CA ALA A 8 -7.95 23.79 4.83
C ALA A 8 -7.91 24.49 3.45
N LEU A 9 -6.90 24.21 2.62
CA LEU A 9 -6.77 24.73 1.25
C LEU A 9 -7.47 23.86 0.19
N GLY A 10 -8.04 22.73 0.58
CA GLY A 10 -8.87 21.87 -0.27
C GLY A 10 -10.21 22.54 -0.57
N ARG A 11 -10.47 22.89 -1.83
CA ARG A 11 -11.77 23.45 -2.26
C ARG A 11 -12.90 22.51 -1.84
N ARG A 12 -13.93 23.07 -1.19
CA ARG A 12 -15.22 22.42 -0.89
C ARG A 12 -15.78 21.73 -2.13
N ILE A 13 -15.94 20.41 -2.08
CA ILE A 13 -16.59 19.63 -3.15
C ILE A 13 -18.06 19.41 -2.77
N ARG A 14 -18.96 19.66 -3.72
CA ARG A 14 -20.43 19.69 -3.52
C ARG A 14 -21.16 18.46 -4.09
N ARG A 15 -20.49 17.49 -4.74
CA ARG A 15 -21.15 16.30 -5.36
C ARG A 15 -20.31 15.02 -5.31
N LEU A 16 -20.99 13.87 -5.26
CA LEU A 16 -20.42 12.51 -5.29
C LEU A 16 -19.65 12.18 -6.58
N GLU A 17 -19.97 12.84 -7.70
CA GLU A 17 -19.34 12.59 -9.00
C GLU A 17 -17.89 13.11 -9.05
N ASP A 18 -17.58 14.19 -8.33
CA ASP A 18 -16.22 14.73 -8.19
C ASP A 18 -15.31 13.80 -7.36
N PHE A 19 -15.89 12.86 -6.61
CA PHE A 19 -15.17 11.84 -5.84
C PHE A 19 -14.61 10.73 -6.75
N HIS A 20 -15.25 10.47 -7.90
CA HIS A 20 -14.81 9.45 -8.87
C HIS A 20 -14.07 10.03 -10.08
N LEU A 21 -14.30 11.29 -10.44
CA LEU A 21 -13.74 11.91 -11.65
C LEU A 21 -12.38 12.60 -11.50
N ALA A 22 -11.79 12.63 -10.29
CA ALA A 22 -10.42 13.14 -10.08
C ALA A 22 -9.32 12.34 -10.84
N GLY A 23 -9.68 11.20 -11.47
CA GLY A 23 -8.77 10.32 -12.21
C GLY A 23 -8.39 10.73 -13.63
N ARG A 24 -8.88 11.85 -14.18
CA ARG A 24 -8.62 12.20 -15.61
C ARG A 24 -7.32 12.97 -15.90
N GLY A 25 -6.50 13.32 -14.89
CA GLY A 25 -5.29 14.14 -15.11
C GLY A 25 -4.14 13.97 -14.13
N ILE A 26 -4.18 12.97 -13.24
CA ILE A 26 -3.10 12.74 -12.27
C ILE A 26 -1.93 12.05 -12.97
N LYS A 27 -0.74 12.68 -12.95
CA LYS A 27 0.48 12.07 -13.53
C LYS A 27 0.80 10.77 -12.81
N LEU A 28 1.24 9.75 -13.54
CA LEU A 28 1.54 8.39 -13.04
C LEU A 28 2.38 8.40 -11.75
N VAL A 29 3.36 9.30 -11.67
CA VAL A 29 4.24 9.46 -10.49
C VAL A 29 3.46 9.80 -9.21
N PHE A 30 2.41 10.64 -9.30
CA PHE A 30 1.60 10.99 -8.13
C PHE A 30 0.69 9.84 -7.70
N LEU A 31 0.17 9.06 -8.64
CA LEU A 31 -0.66 7.89 -8.33
C LEU A 31 0.18 6.78 -7.70
N THR A 32 1.34 6.48 -8.27
CA THR A 32 2.29 5.51 -7.69
C THR A 32 2.82 5.98 -6.34
N GLY A 33 3.14 7.27 -6.19
CA GLY A 33 3.57 7.83 -4.91
C GLY A 33 2.50 7.71 -3.83
N THR A 34 1.26 8.08 -4.13
CA THR A 34 0.13 7.93 -3.18
C THR A 34 -0.10 6.47 -2.83
N PHE A 35 -0.03 5.57 -3.82
CA PHE A 35 -0.16 4.14 -3.61
C PHE A 35 0.94 3.56 -2.70
N CYS A 36 2.21 3.94 -2.95
CA CYS A 36 3.31 3.58 -2.06
C CYS A 36 3.11 4.16 -0.66
N ALA A 37 2.60 5.39 -0.54
CA ALA A 37 2.29 6.00 0.75
C ALA A 37 1.20 5.23 1.51
N SER A 38 0.16 4.76 0.81
CA SER A 38 -0.90 3.96 1.42
C SER A 38 -0.42 2.60 1.91
N ILE A 39 0.56 1.99 1.22
CA ILE A 39 1.20 0.74 1.66
C ILE A 39 2.15 0.98 2.83
N ILE A 40 2.92 2.07 2.78
CA ILE A 40 3.89 2.45 3.81
C ILE A 40 3.19 3.31 4.88
N GLY A 41 2.34 2.66 5.67
CA GLY A 41 1.68 3.25 6.84
C GLY A 41 2.47 3.05 8.14
N ALA A 42 2.06 3.71 9.23
CA ALA A 42 2.72 3.51 10.54
C ALA A 42 2.63 2.06 11.06
N SER A 43 1.55 1.34 10.74
CA SER A 43 1.43 -0.09 11.04
C SER A 43 2.48 -0.93 10.31
N ALA A 44 2.66 -0.70 9.01
CA ALA A 44 3.66 -1.38 8.19
C ALA A 44 5.08 -1.03 8.65
N THR A 45 5.37 0.25 8.92
CA THR A 45 6.68 0.68 9.42
C THR A 45 7.03 0.02 10.75
N LEU A 46 6.11 0.04 11.72
CA LEU A 46 6.33 -0.57 13.03
C LEU A 46 6.42 -2.11 12.95
N GLY A 47 5.58 -2.72 12.11
CA GLY A 47 5.60 -4.16 11.85
C GLY A 47 6.92 -4.62 11.22
N MET A 48 7.39 -3.92 10.19
CA MET A 48 8.67 -4.22 9.53
C MET A 48 9.87 -3.96 10.45
N ALA A 49 9.83 -2.91 11.28
CA ALA A 49 10.86 -2.67 12.29
C ALA A 49 10.91 -3.81 13.31
N GLY A 50 9.75 -4.31 13.77
CA GLY A 50 9.67 -5.46 14.66
C GLY A 50 10.17 -6.76 14.01
N LEU A 51 9.82 -7.01 12.75
CA LEU A 51 10.34 -8.15 11.98
C LEU A 51 11.86 -8.05 11.77
N GLY A 52 12.38 -6.85 11.50
CA GLY A 52 13.81 -6.60 11.39
C GLY A 52 14.54 -6.83 12.71
N PHE A 53 13.94 -6.47 13.85
CA PHE A 53 14.52 -6.72 15.18
C PHE A 53 14.56 -8.21 15.54
N SER A 54 13.50 -8.96 15.24
CA SER A 54 13.39 -10.37 15.61
C SER A 54 14.05 -11.33 14.63
N SER A 55 13.97 -11.05 13.33
CA SER A 55 14.37 -11.97 12.25
C SER A 55 15.52 -11.42 11.39
N GLY A 56 15.98 -10.19 11.62
CA GLY A 56 17.05 -9.57 10.84
C GLY A 56 16.62 -9.22 9.41
N LEU A 57 17.59 -9.23 8.49
CA LEU A 57 17.36 -8.94 7.06
C LEU A 57 16.30 -9.83 6.37
N PRO A 58 16.14 -11.14 6.71
CA PRO A 58 15.04 -11.99 6.19
C PRO A 58 13.64 -11.43 6.43
N GLY A 59 13.44 -10.62 7.48
CA GLY A 59 12.16 -9.94 7.72
C GLY A 59 11.72 -9.05 6.55
N ALA A 60 12.67 -8.52 5.77
CA ALA A 60 12.40 -7.77 4.55
C ALA A 60 11.69 -8.61 3.46
N TRP A 61 11.81 -9.94 3.51
CA TRP A 61 11.16 -10.85 2.57
C TRP A 61 9.63 -10.75 2.62
N TRP A 62 9.05 -10.39 3.77
CA TRP A 62 7.61 -10.16 3.90
C TRP A 62 7.11 -9.08 2.93
N MET A 63 7.83 -7.96 2.83
CA MET A 63 7.43 -6.86 1.95
C MET A 63 7.78 -7.14 0.48
N LEU A 64 8.87 -7.87 0.23
CA LEU A 64 9.27 -8.28 -1.13
C LEU A 64 8.33 -9.32 -1.73
N SER A 65 7.87 -10.29 -0.94
CA SER A 65 6.88 -11.29 -1.36
C SER A 65 5.53 -10.66 -1.72
N GLY A 66 5.04 -9.71 -0.91
CA GLY A 66 3.86 -8.92 -1.25
C GLY A 66 4.05 -8.12 -2.55
N THR A 67 5.21 -7.51 -2.74
CA THR A 67 5.55 -6.77 -3.97
C THR A 67 5.58 -7.69 -5.19
N ALA A 68 6.12 -8.91 -5.07
CA ALA A 68 6.12 -9.91 -6.13
C ALA A 68 4.69 -10.33 -6.52
N GLY A 69 3.81 -10.53 -5.54
CA GLY A 69 2.38 -10.79 -5.79
C GLY A 69 1.68 -9.66 -6.53
N MET A 70 1.94 -8.40 -6.14
CA MET A 70 1.43 -7.23 -6.85
C MET A 70 1.95 -7.13 -8.29
N LEU A 71 3.24 -7.44 -8.51
CA LEU A 71 3.84 -7.42 -9.84
C LEU A 71 3.21 -8.48 -10.75
N LEU A 72 2.92 -9.65 -10.20
CA LEU A 72 2.19 -10.71 -10.90
C LEU A 72 0.77 -10.23 -11.28
N LEU A 73 0.05 -9.55 -10.38
CA LEU A 73 -1.23 -8.92 -10.71
C LEU A 73 -1.09 -7.94 -11.88
N ALA A 74 -0.09 -7.06 -11.79
CA ALA A 74 0.13 -5.97 -12.72
C ALA A 74 0.44 -6.47 -14.13
N VAL A 75 1.18 -7.58 -14.24
CA VAL A 75 1.59 -8.15 -15.53
C VAL A 75 0.49 -9.04 -16.13
N PHE A 76 -0.10 -9.96 -15.36
CA PHE A 76 -0.97 -10.99 -15.92
C PHE A 76 -2.47 -10.66 -15.84
N PHE A 77 -2.89 -9.93 -14.82
CA PHE A 77 -4.31 -9.71 -14.54
C PHE A 77 -4.77 -8.29 -14.80
N ALA A 78 -3.87 -7.30 -14.84
CA ALA A 78 -4.26 -5.91 -14.99
C ALA A 78 -5.01 -5.62 -16.30
N GLU A 79 -4.65 -6.26 -17.41
CA GLU A 79 -5.38 -6.09 -18.69
C GLU A 79 -6.75 -6.77 -18.65
N LYS A 80 -6.84 -7.97 -18.06
CA LYS A 80 -8.10 -8.71 -17.89
C LYS A 80 -9.07 -8.02 -16.93
N VAL A 81 -8.57 -7.41 -15.86
CA VAL A 81 -9.39 -6.61 -14.94
C VAL A 81 -9.87 -5.35 -15.65
N ARG A 82 -9.01 -4.67 -16.41
CA ARG A 82 -9.39 -3.46 -17.17
C ARG A 82 -10.44 -3.73 -18.23
N SER A 83 -10.40 -4.87 -18.92
CA SER A 83 -11.43 -5.23 -19.91
C SER A 83 -12.82 -5.47 -19.29
N THR A 84 -12.90 -5.72 -17.98
CA THR A 84 -14.19 -5.77 -17.26
C THR A 84 -14.76 -4.40 -16.91
N GLY A 85 -14.03 -3.29 -17.06
CA GLY A 85 -14.52 -1.96 -16.69
C GLY A 85 -14.98 -1.79 -15.23
N CYS A 86 -14.71 -2.78 -14.36
CA CYS A 86 -14.99 -2.72 -12.93
C CYS A 86 -13.87 -1.98 -12.22
N TYR A 87 -14.20 -1.13 -11.24
CA TYR A 87 -13.22 -0.32 -10.51
C TYR A 87 -12.98 -0.83 -9.09
N THR A 88 -13.81 -1.75 -8.60
CA THR A 88 -13.70 -2.29 -7.24
C THR A 88 -13.75 -3.81 -7.23
N LEU A 89 -13.09 -4.44 -6.24
CA LEU A 89 -13.11 -5.88 -6.06
C LEU A 89 -14.55 -6.44 -5.91
N PRO A 90 -15.46 -5.83 -5.12
CA PRO A 90 -16.84 -6.33 -5.02
C PRO A 90 -17.61 -6.24 -6.34
N GLU A 91 -17.38 -5.21 -7.16
CA GLU A 91 -17.99 -5.13 -8.50
C GLU A 91 -17.49 -6.22 -9.43
N LEU A 92 -16.19 -6.50 -9.40
CA LEU A 92 -15.59 -7.59 -10.19
C LEU A 92 -16.21 -8.94 -9.81
N VAL A 93 -16.28 -9.23 -8.51
CA VAL A 93 -16.93 -10.45 -7.98
C VAL A 93 -18.41 -10.47 -8.37
N GLY A 94 -19.11 -9.34 -8.28
CA GLY A 94 -20.51 -9.22 -8.68
C GLY A 94 -20.75 -9.51 -10.16
N ARG A 95 -19.83 -9.11 -11.03
CA ARG A 95 -19.91 -9.35 -12.46
C ARG A 95 -19.77 -10.83 -12.83
N PHE A 96 -18.94 -11.58 -12.11
CA PHE A 96 -18.72 -13.01 -12.37
C PHE A 96 -19.70 -13.93 -11.61
N TYR A 97 -20.13 -13.54 -10.40
CA TYR A 97 -20.86 -14.41 -9.47
C TYR A 97 -22.23 -13.86 -9.03
N GLY A 98 -22.64 -12.70 -9.53
CA GLY A 98 -23.95 -12.09 -9.28
C GLY A 98 -24.02 -11.22 -8.01
N GLN A 99 -25.21 -10.64 -7.77
CA GLN A 99 -25.43 -9.61 -6.75
C GLN A 99 -25.20 -10.10 -5.30
N ARG A 100 -25.51 -11.37 -5.00
CA ARG A 100 -25.27 -11.94 -3.65
C ARG A 100 -23.78 -11.99 -3.32
N ALA A 101 -22.95 -12.41 -4.28
CA ALA A 101 -21.50 -12.46 -4.12
C ALA A 101 -20.88 -11.06 -4.02
N ARG A 102 -21.42 -10.07 -4.74
CA ARG A 102 -21.02 -8.65 -4.60
C ARG A 102 -21.19 -8.15 -3.17
N ILE A 103 -22.36 -8.41 -2.56
CA ILE A 103 -22.66 -7.95 -1.19
C ILE A 103 -21.73 -8.65 -0.19
N ALA A 104 -21.55 -9.97 -0.31
CA ALA A 104 -20.63 -10.72 0.54
C ALA A 104 -19.19 -10.18 0.44
N ALA A 105 -18.69 -9.96 -0.78
CA ALA A 105 -17.36 -9.38 -0.99
C ALA A 105 -17.23 -7.96 -0.40
N ALA A 106 -18.26 -7.12 -0.55
CA ALA A 106 -18.27 -5.78 0.03
C ALA A 106 -18.21 -5.82 1.57
N MET A 107 -18.97 -6.70 2.23
CA MET A 107 -18.93 -6.88 3.68
C MET A 107 -17.56 -7.35 4.16
N LEU A 108 -16.97 -8.34 3.48
CA LEU A 108 -15.63 -8.83 3.80
C LEU A 108 -14.58 -7.72 3.69
N VAL A 109 -14.65 -6.90 2.63
CA VAL A 109 -13.75 -5.75 2.47
C VAL A 109 -13.90 -4.77 3.64
N VAL A 110 -15.13 -4.42 4.03
CA VAL A 110 -15.37 -3.50 5.17
C VAL A 110 -14.79 -4.06 6.47
N ILE A 111 -15.04 -5.34 6.77
CA ILE A 111 -14.54 -5.98 8.00
C ILE A 111 -13.01 -6.01 8.02
N SER A 112 -12.38 -6.38 6.90
CA SER A 112 -10.92 -6.38 6.77
C SER A 112 -10.32 -5.00 7.02
N TRP A 113 -10.97 -3.95 6.50
CA TRP A 113 -10.51 -2.57 6.68
C TRP A 113 -10.62 -2.06 8.12
N ILE A 114 -11.63 -2.50 8.88
CA ILE A 114 -11.73 -2.17 10.30
C ILE A 114 -10.49 -2.68 11.04
N GLY A 115 -10.04 -3.91 10.74
CA GLY A 115 -8.81 -4.48 11.31
C GLY A 115 -7.57 -3.65 10.97
N VAL A 116 -7.42 -3.27 9.71
CA VAL A 116 -6.29 -2.42 9.26
C VAL A 116 -6.28 -1.09 9.99
N ILE A 117 -7.42 -0.42 10.11
CA ILE A 117 -7.55 0.86 10.83
C ILE A 117 -7.21 0.69 12.32
N ALA A 118 -7.68 -0.39 12.95
CA ALA A 118 -7.38 -0.67 14.35
C ALA A 118 -5.88 -0.81 14.60
N VAL A 119 -5.17 -1.59 13.77
CA VAL A 119 -3.71 -1.76 13.87
C VAL A 119 -2.99 -0.42 13.64
N GLN A 120 -3.49 0.40 12.71
CA GLN A 120 -2.92 1.72 12.43
C GLN A 120 -3.05 2.69 13.61
N ILE A 121 -4.19 2.67 14.33
CA ILE A 121 -4.41 3.46 15.54
C ILE A 121 -3.47 3.02 16.66
N VAL A 122 -3.38 1.71 16.91
CA VAL A 122 -2.48 1.14 17.94
C VAL A 122 -1.02 1.49 17.65
N ALA A 123 -0.57 1.32 16.40
CA ALA A 123 0.79 1.68 16.01
C ALA A 123 1.08 3.17 16.24
N SER A 124 0.12 4.05 15.92
CA SER A 124 0.27 5.49 16.13
C SER A 124 0.36 5.86 17.62
N GLY A 125 -0.48 5.23 18.46
CA GLY A 125 -0.44 5.42 19.91
C GLY A 125 0.90 5.00 20.53
N LYS A 126 1.42 3.83 20.14
CA LYS A 126 2.73 3.34 20.58
C LYS A 126 3.88 4.26 20.21
N VAL A 127 3.89 4.76 18.97
CA VAL A 127 4.93 5.67 18.49
C VAL A 127 4.89 6.98 19.29
N LEU A 128 3.71 7.57 19.51
CA LEU A 128 3.59 8.81 20.28
C LEU A 128 3.93 8.62 21.76
N GLY A 129 3.52 7.49 22.36
CA GLY A 129 3.88 7.13 23.73
C GLY A 129 5.39 7.02 23.92
N ALA A 130 6.07 6.38 22.96
CA ALA A 130 7.53 6.24 22.98
C ALA A 130 8.28 7.58 22.82
N VAL A 131 7.72 8.53 22.06
CA VAL A 131 8.38 9.83 21.78
C VAL A 131 8.13 10.85 22.90
N PHE A 132 6.88 11.00 23.34
CA PHE A 132 6.48 12.07 24.25
C PHE A 132 6.46 11.64 25.72
N GLY A 133 6.47 10.33 26.01
CA GLY A 133 6.29 9.80 27.35
C GLY A 133 4.85 10.04 27.84
N GLY A 134 4.04 8.98 27.92
CA GLY A 134 2.66 9.09 28.37
C GLY A 134 1.84 7.84 28.09
N ASP A 135 0.55 7.90 28.42
CA ASP A 135 -0.37 6.79 28.23
C ASP A 135 -0.71 6.58 26.75
N GLU A 136 -0.42 5.38 26.24
CA GLU A 136 -0.67 5.00 24.84
C GLU A 136 -2.15 5.15 24.46
N THR A 137 -3.08 4.90 25.39
CA THR A 137 -4.53 4.99 25.17
C THR A 137 -4.98 6.42 24.90
N ILE A 138 -4.42 7.38 25.64
CA ILE A 138 -4.69 8.80 25.40
C ILE A 138 -4.20 9.20 24.01
N PHE A 139 -2.99 8.78 23.62
CA PHE A 139 -2.47 9.06 22.28
C PHE A 139 -3.27 8.39 21.17
N MET A 140 -3.73 7.15 21.37
CA MET A 140 -4.65 6.48 20.44
C MET A 140 -5.93 7.31 20.24
N ALA A 141 -6.57 7.75 21.32
CA ALA A 141 -7.80 8.53 21.26
C ALA A 141 -7.60 9.88 20.54
N VAL A 142 -6.52 10.59 20.83
CA VAL A 142 -6.17 11.86 20.18
C VAL A 142 -5.91 11.65 18.69
N CYS A 143 -5.12 10.64 18.32
CA CYS A 143 -4.89 10.28 16.92
C CYS A 143 -6.20 10.00 16.21
N THR A 144 -7.06 9.13 16.76
CA THR A 144 -8.36 8.80 16.16
C THR A 144 -9.21 10.04 15.96
N ALA A 145 -9.29 10.94 16.94
CA ALA A 145 -10.04 12.18 16.82
C ALA A 145 -9.53 13.05 15.66
N VAL A 146 -8.21 13.24 15.56
CA VAL A 146 -7.60 13.99 14.46
C VAL A 146 -7.88 13.32 13.11
N PHE A 147 -7.71 11.99 13.02
CA PHE A 147 -7.99 11.19 11.83
C PHE A 147 -9.41 11.38 11.32
N VAL A 148 -10.40 11.27 12.20
CA VAL A 148 -11.81 11.44 11.87
C VAL A 148 -12.10 12.88 11.42
N LEU A 149 -11.61 13.88 12.16
CA LEU A 149 -11.88 15.28 11.87
C LEU A 149 -11.37 15.70 10.49
N TYR A 150 -10.14 15.33 10.13
CA TYR A 150 -9.58 15.71 8.83
C TYR A 150 -10.19 14.88 7.69
N THR A 151 -10.55 13.61 7.94
CA THR A 151 -11.17 12.76 6.92
C THR A 151 -12.55 13.27 6.54
N VAL A 152 -13.35 13.68 7.52
CA VAL A 152 -14.69 14.26 7.31
C VAL A 152 -14.61 15.60 6.57
N HIS A 153 -13.60 16.43 6.85
CA HIS A 153 -13.47 17.76 6.23
C HIS A 153 -12.79 17.77 4.85
N GLY A 154 -11.84 16.87 4.59
CA GLY A 154 -10.92 16.99 3.44
C GLY A 154 -11.35 16.28 2.15
N GLY A 155 -12.14 15.20 2.24
CA GLY A 155 -12.44 14.34 1.08
C GLY A 155 -11.18 13.70 0.44
N GLN A 156 -11.36 12.88 -0.62
CA GLN A 156 -10.25 12.11 -1.22
C GLN A 156 -9.13 12.98 -1.81
N GLY A 157 -9.45 14.15 -2.34
CA GLY A 157 -8.44 15.06 -2.90
C GLY A 157 -7.48 15.64 -1.86
N SER A 158 -7.93 15.83 -0.62
CA SER A 158 -7.06 16.24 0.48
C SER A 158 -6.15 15.09 0.91
N VAL A 159 -6.70 13.87 0.99
CA VAL A 159 -5.96 12.67 1.40
C VAL A 159 -4.78 12.41 0.47
N ILE A 160 -4.98 12.48 -0.84
CA ILE A 160 -3.89 12.27 -1.82
C ILE A 160 -2.73 13.26 -1.61
N ARG A 161 -3.04 14.52 -1.30
CA ARG A 161 -2.00 15.55 -1.07
C ARG A 161 -1.25 15.32 0.23
N THR A 162 -1.96 14.92 1.29
CA THR A 162 -1.35 14.62 2.58
C THR A 162 -0.49 13.36 2.51
N ASP A 163 -0.92 12.34 1.77
CA ASP A 163 -0.21 11.08 1.59
C ASP A 163 1.15 11.28 0.92
N LEU A 164 1.23 12.14 -0.10
CA LEU A 164 2.50 12.45 -0.77
C LEU A 164 3.49 13.14 0.17
N VAL A 165 3.03 14.10 0.98
CA VAL A 165 3.88 14.76 1.97
C VAL A 165 4.32 13.77 3.04
N GLN A 166 3.40 12.92 3.50
CA GLN A 166 3.69 11.89 4.50
C GLN A 166 4.72 10.87 3.99
N LEU A 167 4.63 10.45 2.73
CA LEU A 167 5.62 9.58 2.10
C LEU A 167 7.01 10.22 2.12
N MET A 168 7.13 11.49 1.73
CA MET A 168 8.42 12.18 1.72
C MET A 168 9.03 12.28 3.12
N ILE A 169 8.21 12.56 4.13
CA ILE A 169 8.65 12.63 5.52
C ILE A 169 9.11 11.25 6.02
N ILE A 170 8.34 10.19 5.74
CA ILE A 170 8.68 8.82 6.14
C ILE A 170 9.99 8.39 5.46
N LEU A 171 10.13 8.61 4.15
CA LEU A 171 11.34 8.26 3.41
C LEU A 171 12.56 8.98 3.95
N ALA A 172 12.46 10.30 4.18
CA ALA A 172 13.56 11.07 4.77
C ALA A 172 13.93 10.57 6.18
N GLY A 173 12.93 10.31 7.02
CA GLY A 173 13.13 9.78 8.38
C GLY A 173 13.80 8.41 8.37
N MET A 174 13.39 7.51 7.47
CA MET A 174 13.99 6.18 7.30
C MET A 174 15.45 6.26 6.84
N ILE A 175 15.77 7.15 5.89
CA ILE A 175 17.16 7.35 5.44
C ILE A 175 18.03 7.84 6.59
N ILE A 176 17.55 8.84 7.36
CA ILE A 176 18.29 9.37 8.51
C ILE A 176 18.51 8.29 9.56
N LEU A 177 17.48 7.53 9.92
CA LEU A 177 17.58 6.44 10.89
C LEU A 177 18.57 5.36 10.43
N PHE A 178 18.50 4.97 9.15
CA PHE A 178 19.42 4.00 8.57
C PHE A 178 20.87 4.50 8.61
N SER A 179 21.13 5.74 8.19
CA SER A 179 22.48 6.33 8.23
C SER A 179 23.03 6.39 9.65
N ARG A 180 22.24 6.83 10.63
CA ARG A 180 22.66 6.89 12.04
C ARG A 180 22.88 5.51 12.66
N GLY A 181 22.06 4.52 12.28
CA GLY A 181 22.28 3.14 12.68
C GLY A 181 23.58 2.58 12.12
N LEU A 182 23.91 2.88 10.86
CA LEU A 182 25.15 2.43 10.22
C LEU A 182 26.39 3.11 10.81
N GLU A 183 26.30 4.38 11.20
CA GLU A 183 27.37 5.09 11.92
C GLU A 183 27.61 4.49 13.31
N ALA A 184 26.54 4.09 14.02
CA ALA A 184 26.64 3.55 15.38
C ALA A 184 27.20 2.12 15.44
N VAL A 185 26.87 1.27 14.45
CA VAL A 185 27.24 -0.15 14.43
C VAL A 185 28.40 -0.45 13.47
N GLY A 186 28.62 0.42 12.48
CA GLY A 186 29.61 0.24 11.42
C GLY A 186 29.08 -0.55 10.21
N PRO A 187 29.71 -0.40 9.02
CA PRO A 187 29.25 -1.04 7.78
C PRO A 187 29.40 -2.56 7.74
N GLY A 188 30.18 -3.14 8.67
CA GLY A 188 30.35 -4.59 8.81
C GLY A 188 29.05 -5.34 9.13
N LEU A 189 28.07 -4.65 9.72
CA LEU A 189 26.74 -5.20 10.01
C LEU A 189 26.06 -5.76 8.74
N LEU A 190 26.24 -5.10 7.59
CA LEU A 190 25.62 -5.51 6.33
C LEU A 190 26.25 -6.77 5.74
N LEU A 191 27.50 -7.09 6.10
CA LEU A 191 28.24 -8.23 5.58
C LEU A 191 27.91 -9.54 6.31
N GLU A 192 27.42 -9.45 7.55
CA GLU A 192 27.02 -10.62 8.36
C GLU A 192 25.54 -11.00 8.20
N GLN A 193 24.75 -10.20 7.46
CA GLN A 193 23.34 -10.49 7.25
C GLN A 193 23.15 -11.56 6.16
N SER A 194 22.43 -12.63 6.51
CA SER A 194 21.95 -13.63 5.55
C SER A 194 20.58 -13.21 5.00
N PHE A 195 20.39 -13.38 3.69
CA PHE A 195 19.13 -13.08 2.99
C PHE A 195 18.99 -14.01 1.77
N PRO A 196 17.78 -14.52 1.44
CA PRO A 196 16.49 -14.32 2.10
C PRO A 196 16.24 -15.27 3.28
N THR A 197 17.12 -16.23 3.51
CA THR A 197 17.02 -17.24 4.58
C THR A 197 17.95 -16.93 5.75
N SER A 198 17.55 -17.28 6.97
CA SER A 198 18.42 -17.28 8.17
C SER A 198 18.25 -18.58 8.97
N ALA A 199 18.96 -18.70 10.09
CA ALA A 199 18.79 -19.82 11.03
C ALA A 199 17.35 -19.96 11.56
N GLN A 200 16.56 -18.88 11.55
CA GLN A 200 15.16 -18.87 11.95
C GLN A 200 14.18 -18.93 10.76
N MET A 201 14.67 -18.80 9.53
CA MET A 201 13.85 -18.71 8.31
C MET A 201 14.43 -19.59 7.20
N GLY A 202 13.94 -20.81 7.08
CA GLY A 202 14.28 -21.78 6.05
C GLY A 202 13.63 -21.48 4.70
N GLY A 203 14.11 -22.15 3.64
CA GLY A 203 13.63 -21.93 2.28
C GLY A 203 12.14 -22.23 2.06
N TRP A 204 11.57 -23.17 2.84
CA TRP A 204 10.13 -23.44 2.79
C TRP A 204 9.30 -22.28 3.35
N GLU A 205 9.76 -21.64 4.42
CA GLU A 205 9.06 -20.50 5.03
C GLU A 205 9.10 -19.28 4.11
N VAL A 206 10.23 -19.07 3.42
CA VAL A 206 10.37 -18.05 2.35
C VAL A 206 9.35 -18.28 1.22
N LEU A 207 9.17 -19.53 0.78
CA LEU A 207 8.17 -19.89 -0.22
C LEU A 207 6.74 -19.78 0.30
N ALA A 208 6.49 -20.18 1.54
CA ALA A 208 5.19 -20.08 2.18
C ALA A 208 4.78 -18.60 2.34
N MET A 209 5.71 -17.71 2.73
CA MET A 209 5.48 -16.27 2.75
C MET A 209 5.15 -15.73 1.35
N LEU A 210 5.84 -16.20 0.32
CA LEU A 210 5.52 -15.82 -1.06
C LEU A 210 4.10 -16.23 -1.45
N ALA A 211 3.69 -17.45 -1.12
CA ALA A 211 2.34 -17.93 -1.40
C ALA A 211 1.28 -17.16 -0.59
N VAL A 212 1.50 -16.97 0.71
CA VAL A 212 0.52 -16.35 1.62
C VAL A 212 0.45 -14.83 1.44
N VAL A 213 1.58 -14.14 1.56
CA VAL A 213 1.62 -12.67 1.47
C VAL A 213 1.42 -12.22 0.03
N GLY A 214 2.04 -12.91 -0.93
CA GLY A 214 1.87 -12.61 -2.35
C GLY A 214 0.42 -12.76 -2.81
N SER A 215 -0.30 -13.81 -2.37
CA SER A 215 -1.72 -13.97 -2.72
C SER A 215 -2.63 -12.96 -2.01
N ALA A 216 -2.35 -12.59 -0.77
CA ALA A 216 -3.08 -11.53 -0.07
C ALA A 216 -2.96 -10.19 -0.81
N TYR A 217 -1.75 -9.86 -1.27
CA TYR A 217 -1.48 -8.65 -2.05
C TYR A 217 -2.03 -8.72 -3.47
N LEU A 218 -2.18 -9.93 -4.05
CA LEU A 218 -2.83 -10.15 -5.35
C LEU A 218 -4.32 -9.79 -5.29
N VAL A 219 -5.02 -10.11 -4.20
CA VAL A 219 -6.48 -9.95 -4.05
C VAL A 219 -6.87 -8.65 -3.32
N GLY A 220 -5.89 -7.84 -2.90
CA GLY A 220 -6.14 -6.63 -2.11
C GLY A 220 -7.09 -5.64 -2.81
N PRO A 221 -8.15 -5.14 -2.14
CA PRO A 221 -9.15 -4.25 -2.75
C PRO A 221 -8.54 -2.94 -3.30
N ASP A 222 -7.47 -2.44 -2.69
CA ASP A 222 -6.72 -1.26 -3.14
C ASP A 222 -6.03 -1.46 -4.48
N MET A 223 -5.69 -2.71 -4.82
CA MET A 223 -4.98 -3.02 -6.05
C MET A 223 -5.89 -2.83 -7.26
N TYR A 224 -7.14 -3.30 -7.16
CA TYR A 224 -8.14 -3.21 -8.22
C TYR A 224 -8.55 -1.76 -8.50
N ARG A 225 -8.69 -0.96 -7.44
CA ARG A 225 -8.97 0.47 -7.54
C ARG A 225 -7.90 1.22 -8.33
N ASN A 226 -6.64 0.88 -8.10
CA ASN A 226 -5.50 1.52 -8.76
C ASN A 226 -5.22 0.94 -10.15
N ALA A 227 -5.43 -0.36 -10.36
CA ALA A 227 -5.34 -0.99 -11.69
C ALA A 227 -6.39 -0.45 -12.66
N GLY A 228 -7.60 -0.15 -12.18
CA GLY A 228 -8.65 0.50 -12.98
C GLY A 228 -8.39 2.00 -13.25
N SER A 229 -7.68 2.67 -12.34
CA SER A 229 -7.32 4.09 -12.47
C SER A 229 -6.04 4.33 -13.29
N CYS A 230 -5.14 3.35 -13.32
CA CYS A 230 -3.88 3.43 -14.04
C CYS A 230 -4.07 3.20 -15.54
N ARG A 231 -3.77 4.23 -16.34
CA ARG A 231 -3.32 4.05 -17.72
C ARG A 231 -1.88 3.52 -17.74
N LEU A 232 -1.64 2.33 -17.18
CA LEU A 232 -0.41 1.60 -17.43
C LEU A 232 -0.53 0.98 -18.82
N SER A 233 -0.21 1.78 -19.84
CA SER A 233 0.05 1.28 -21.19
C SER A 233 1.40 0.56 -21.19
N ILE A 234 1.53 -0.55 -20.45
CA ILE A 234 2.50 -1.60 -20.79
C ILE A 234 1.85 -2.46 -21.88
N SER A 235 1.47 -1.82 -22.98
CA SER A 235 1.14 -2.48 -24.23
C SER A 235 1.09 -1.39 -25.30
N GLY A 236 2.08 -1.43 -26.17
CA GLY A 236 2.25 -0.47 -27.26
C GLY A 236 3.48 -0.78 -28.09
N ARG A 237 4.53 -1.41 -27.51
CA ARG A 237 5.69 -1.86 -28.29
C ARG A 237 6.08 -3.33 -28.14
N THR A 238 5.87 -3.98 -27.01
CA THR A 238 6.32 -5.38 -26.87
C THR A 238 5.31 -6.41 -27.40
N GLY A 239 4.00 -6.14 -27.32
CA GLY A 239 2.96 -7.04 -27.87
C GLY A 239 2.83 -7.00 -29.40
N TYR A 240 3.16 -5.86 -30.03
CA TYR A 240 3.15 -5.74 -31.49
C TYR A 240 4.30 -6.51 -32.16
N VAL A 241 5.46 -6.62 -31.49
CA VAL A 241 6.60 -7.39 -32.02
C VAL A 241 6.33 -8.89 -31.98
N PHE A 242 5.57 -9.38 -30.98
CA PHE A 242 5.21 -10.81 -30.92
C PHE A 242 4.07 -11.19 -31.88
N SER A 243 3.14 -10.27 -32.17
CA SER A 243 2.06 -10.51 -33.14
C SER A 243 2.50 -10.45 -34.60
N ILE A 244 3.62 -9.77 -34.92
CA ILE A 244 4.16 -9.70 -36.29
C ILE A 244 5.07 -10.92 -36.58
N ALA A 245 5.70 -11.52 -35.57
CA ALA A 245 6.55 -12.70 -35.75
C ALA A 245 5.78 -14.00 -36.09
N LEU A 246 4.47 -14.07 -35.79
CA LEU A 246 3.62 -15.23 -36.07
C LEU A 246 2.83 -15.13 -37.38
N ARG A 247 3.05 -14.10 -38.19
CA ARG A 247 2.37 -13.90 -39.49
C ARG A 247 3.27 -14.04 -40.71
N SER A 248 4.51 -14.50 -40.52
CA SER A 248 5.49 -14.66 -41.59
C SER A 248 6.31 -15.93 -41.40
N GLN A 249 5.66 -17.08 -41.59
CA GLN A 249 6.29 -18.26 -42.18
C GLN A 249 5.23 -18.86 -43.13
N PRO A 250 5.60 -19.17 -44.39
CA PRO A 250 4.67 -19.52 -45.48
C PRO A 250 3.95 -20.86 -45.30
#